data_AF-A0A7V4PJL2-F1
#
_entry.id   AF-A0A7V4PJL2-F1
#
_cell.length_a   1.000
_cell.length_b   1.000
_cell.length_c   1.000
_cell.angle_alpha   90.00
_cell.angle_beta   90.00
_cell.angle_gamma   90.00
#
_symmetry.space_group_name_H-M   'P 1'
#
loop_
_entity.id
_entity.type
_entity.pdbx_description
1 polymer ?
#
loop_
_entity_poly.entity_id
_entity_poly.type
_entity_poly.pdbx_seq_one_letter_code
_entity_poly.pdbx_strand_id
1 'polypeptide(L)'
;MELNELTLARQYDLYGCYQCGKCTGGCPVSLKSRLNIRRLMIEGILGRVLDRLTEREELWDCTTCKTCTLRCPRGLKPMDLVIGLRGALVEEGHIPKTIIEAMENAYKHRNPWGKPKAKRTEWLRELPEDLRVKDFSRGERARYLYFVGCTASSDSRIQEIARSMVYLLTLGGVDFGILGSEEQCCGSEIRRMGEVGLFEELRDGNLECFEGYGIEHLFTSCPHGFNVFKNEYPEGRFEVLHSTQILLRALEEGRLRFGREIKKVVTYHDPCFLGKQNNLFDPPRILLSSIPGLTFREMDRSRERSLCCEGGGGRMWVESSSDMGRRLAEVRVEDAVVLGAEILVTAFPLCVLTLEDAVKTSGYEDRLRVMDVVELLAEAVVG
;
A
#
# COMPACT_ATOMS: atom_id res chain seq x y z
N MET A 1 -21.43 -15.47 -9.69
CA MET A 1 -21.69 -16.79 -9.04
C MET A 1 -22.63 -16.48 -7.90
N GLU A 2 -23.88 -16.95 -7.91
CA GLU A 2 -24.85 -16.58 -6.86
C GLU A 2 -24.29 -16.94 -5.48
N LEU A 3 -23.96 -15.92 -4.68
CA LEU A 3 -23.56 -16.09 -3.28
C LEU A 3 -24.77 -16.60 -2.50
N ASN A 4 -24.81 -17.89 -2.17
CA ASN A 4 -25.73 -18.42 -1.17
C ASN A 4 -25.03 -18.56 0.19
N GLU A 5 -25.75 -18.38 1.29
CA GLU A 5 -25.16 -18.28 2.64
C GLU A 5 -24.37 -19.53 3.07
N LEU A 6 -24.87 -20.72 2.71
CA LEU A 6 -24.20 -22.01 2.94
C LEU A 6 -22.89 -22.15 2.18
N THR A 7 -22.80 -21.49 1.02
CA THR A 7 -21.63 -21.50 0.15
C THR A 7 -20.56 -20.50 0.61
N LEU A 8 -20.94 -19.38 1.23
CA LEU A 8 -19.99 -18.41 1.81
C LEU A 8 -19.22 -18.98 3.01
N ALA A 9 -19.91 -19.65 3.95
CA ALA A 9 -19.23 -20.24 5.11
C ALA A 9 -18.18 -21.29 4.71
N ARG A 10 -18.46 -22.05 3.66
CA ARG A 10 -17.52 -23.02 3.07
C ARG A 10 -16.40 -22.32 2.29
N GLN A 11 -16.73 -21.32 1.48
CA GLN A 11 -15.78 -20.56 0.67
C GLN A 11 -14.66 -19.94 1.52
N TYR A 12 -14.99 -19.42 2.70
CA TYR A 12 -14.01 -18.78 3.61
C TYR A 12 -13.57 -19.69 4.78
N ASP A 13 -13.89 -20.99 4.73
CA ASP A 13 -13.54 -21.98 5.75
C ASP A 13 -13.96 -21.58 7.19
N LEU A 14 -15.13 -20.95 7.33
CA LEU A 14 -15.53 -20.34 8.60
C LEU A 14 -15.79 -21.37 9.71
N TYR A 15 -16.13 -22.62 9.37
CA TYR A 15 -16.39 -23.70 10.32
C TYR A 15 -15.17 -24.08 11.17
N GLY A 16 -13.95 -23.71 10.74
CA GLY A 16 -12.74 -23.87 11.55
C GLY A 16 -12.66 -22.92 12.77
N CYS A 17 -13.59 -21.96 12.88
CA CYS A 17 -13.57 -20.90 13.91
C CYS A 17 -14.08 -21.41 15.26
N TYR A 18 -13.25 -21.32 16.29
CA TYR A 18 -13.66 -21.58 17.69
C TYR A 18 -14.02 -20.29 18.47
N GLN A 19 -14.26 -19.18 17.76
CA GLN A 19 -14.86 -17.96 18.31
C GLN A 19 -14.08 -17.25 19.43
N CYS A 20 -12.74 -17.36 19.47
CA CYS A 20 -11.92 -16.70 20.52
C CYS A 20 -11.95 -15.16 20.55
N GLY A 21 -12.39 -14.51 19.47
CA GLY A 21 -12.47 -13.05 19.39
C GLY A 21 -11.15 -12.30 19.16
N LYS A 22 -10.01 -12.98 18.99
CA LYS A 22 -8.71 -12.34 18.68
C LYS A 22 -8.75 -11.44 17.44
N CYS A 23 -9.58 -11.79 16.45
CA CYS A 23 -9.75 -10.99 15.24
C CYS A 23 -10.32 -9.59 15.52
N THR A 24 -11.22 -9.44 16.51
CA THR A 24 -11.80 -8.14 16.90
C THR A 24 -10.96 -7.48 17.98
N GLY A 25 -10.60 -8.20 19.03
CA GLY A 25 -9.77 -7.63 20.12
C GLY A 25 -8.38 -7.20 19.66
N GLY A 26 -7.88 -7.74 18.55
CA GLY A 26 -6.64 -7.32 17.93
C GLY A 26 -6.78 -6.34 16.76
N CYS A 27 -8.00 -6.03 16.32
CA CYS A 27 -8.23 -5.13 15.20
C CYS A 27 -8.11 -3.68 15.70
N PRO A 28 -7.20 -2.87 15.13
CA PRO A 28 -7.07 -1.48 15.55
C PRO A 28 -8.29 -0.64 15.14
N VAL A 29 -8.95 -0.98 14.03
CA VAL A 29 -10.17 -0.29 13.57
C VAL A 29 -11.35 -0.55 14.51
N SER A 30 -11.49 -1.78 15.03
CA SER A 30 -12.59 -2.14 15.95
C SER A 30 -12.58 -1.37 17.28
N LEU A 31 -11.48 -0.69 17.61
CA LEU A 31 -11.40 0.16 18.81
C LEU A 31 -12.09 1.52 18.63
N LYS A 32 -12.34 1.93 17.39
CA LYS A 32 -12.87 3.26 17.06
C LYS A 32 -14.03 3.23 16.06
N SER A 33 -14.48 2.03 15.70
CA SER A 33 -15.55 1.84 14.72
C SER A 33 -16.46 0.70 15.14
N ARG A 34 -17.65 0.62 14.56
CA ARG A 34 -18.61 -0.48 14.81
C ARG A 34 -18.17 -1.81 14.21
N LEU A 35 -17.08 -1.84 13.44
CA LEU A 35 -16.54 -3.03 12.80
C LEU A 35 -16.21 -4.12 13.83
N ASN A 36 -16.98 -5.21 13.79
CA ASN A 36 -16.78 -6.35 14.68
C ASN A 36 -16.55 -7.63 13.86
N ILE A 37 -15.28 -7.95 13.63
CA ILE A 37 -14.89 -9.11 12.82
C ILE A 37 -15.40 -10.42 13.42
N ARG A 38 -15.45 -10.56 14.75
CA ARG A 38 -15.91 -11.78 15.42
C ARG A 38 -17.40 -11.99 15.15
N ARG A 39 -18.20 -10.91 15.21
CA ARG A 39 -19.62 -10.94 14.87
C ARG A 39 -19.81 -11.41 13.43
N LEU A 40 -19.10 -10.80 12.47
CA LEU A 40 -19.19 -11.18 11.05
C LEU A 40 -18.84 -12.66 10.83
N MET A 41 -17.81 -13.17 11.50
CA MET A 41 -17.43 -14.59 11.42
C MET A 41 -18.54 -15.50 11.97
N ILE A 42 -19.15 -15.16 13.12
CA ILE A 42 -20.22 -15.94 13.74
C ILE A 42 -21.48 -15.92 12.87
N GLU A 43 -21.89 -14.74 12.41
CA GLU A 43 -23.02 -14.60 11.49
C GLU A 43 -22.77 -15.37 10.18
N GLY A 44 -21.53 -15.41 9.69
CA GLY A 44 -21.17 -16.20 8.51
C GLY A 44 -21.36 -17.70 8.73
N ILE A 45 -20.96 -18.22 9.89
CA ILE A 45 -21.18 -19.63 10.27
C ILE A 45 -22.66 -19.97 10.40
N LEU A 46 -23.45 -19.02 10.93
CA LEU A 46 -24.89 -19.20 11.13
C LEU A 46 -25.70 -19.02 9.84
N GLY A 47 -25.07 -18.63 8.73
CA GLY A 47 -25.76 -18.26 7.50
C GLY A 47 -26.68 -17.06 7.70
N ARG A 48 -26.15 -15.99 8.30
CA ARG A 48 -26.88 -14.73 8.60
C ARG A 48 -26.05 -13.48 8.31
N VAL A 49 -24.88 -13.63 7.71
CA VAL A 49 -23.97 -12.49 7.48
C VAL A 49 -24.44 -11.60 6.34
N LEU A 50 -25.26 -12.14 5.44
CA LEU A 50 -25.91 -11.38 4.36
C LEU A 50 -27.20 -10.71 4.84
N ASP A 51 -27.73 -11.08 6.01
CA ASP A 51 -28.89 -10.42 6.61
C ASP A 51 -28.58 -8.93 6.83
N ARG A 52 -29.42 -8.09 6.19
CA ARG A 52 -29.33 -6.62 6.24
C ARG A 52 -27.93 -6.12 5.88
N LEU A 53 -27.26 -6.79 4.94
CA LEU A 53 -25.89 -6.45 4.52
C LEU A 53 -25.75 -4.98 4.12
N THR A 54 -26.74 -4.43 3.42
CA THR A 54 -26.79 -3.04 2.95
C THR A 54 -26.76 -2.00 4.07
N GLU A 55 -27.08 -2.38 5.31
CA GLU A 55 -27.00 -1.50 6.48
C GLU A 55 -25.64 -1.55 7.18
N ARG A 56 -24.72 -2.42 6.74
CA ARG A 56 -23.42 -2.66 7.37
C ARG A 56 -22.34 -1.73 6.83
N GLU A 57 -22.56 -0.43 7.00
CA GLU A 57 -21.61 0.61 6.54
C GLU A 57 -20.21 0.45 7.15
N GLU A 58 -20.09 -0.16 8.34
CA GLU A 58 -18.82 -0.39 9.01
C GLU A 58 -17.88 -1.33 8.24
N LEU A 59 -18.39 -2.09 7.25
CA LEU A 59 -17.56 -2.87 6.34
C LEU A 59 -16.56 -1.98 5.61
N TRP A 60 -16.90 -0.73 5.32
CA TRP A 60 -16.03 0.25 4.65
C TRP A 60 -14.98 0.89 5.57
N ASP A 61 -15.08 0.70 6.89
CA ASP A 61 -14.04 1.14 7.84
C ASP A 61 -12.81 0.22 7.81
N CYS A 62 -12.97 -1.02 7.36
CA CYS A 62 -11.87 -1.98 7.30
C CYS A 62 -10.76 -1.51 6.33
N THR A 63 -9.55 -1.33 6.84
CA THR A 63 -8.40 -0.90 6.03
C THR A 63 -7.71 -2.04 5.28
N THR A 64 -8.20 -3.27 5.44
CA THR A 64 -7.59 -4.51 4.89
C THR A 64 -6.12 -4.72 5.29
N CYS A 65 -5.74 -4.29 6.50
CA CYS A 65 -4.35 -4.36 6.98
C CYS A 65 -3.86 -5.77 7.41
N LYS A 66 -4.65 -6.83 7.22
CA LYS A 66 -4.36 -8.25 7.56
C LYS A 66 -4.15 -8.59 9.05
N THR A 67 -4.27 -7.62 9.98
CA THR A 67 -4.06 -7.88 11.43
C THR A 67 -4.94 -9.00 11.99
N CYS A 68 -6.23 -9.04 11.62
CA CYS A 68 -7.16 -10.08 12.08
C CYS A 68 -6.80 -11.47 11.56
N THR A 69 -6.32 -11.57 10.33
CA THR A 69 -5.85 -12.82 9.69
C THR A 69 -4.58 -13.32 10.37
N LEU A 70 -3.56 -12.46 10.56
CA LEU A 70 -2.31 -12.87 11.19
C LEU A 70 -2.47 -13.36 12.64
N ARG A 71 -3.44 -12.80 13.37
CA ARG A 71 -3.69 -13.16 14.77
C ARG A 71 -4.64 -14.34 14.92
N CYS A 72 -5.19 -14.88 13.82
CA CYS A 72 -6.12 -15.99 13.89
C CYS A 72 -5.37 -17.29 14.26
N PRO A 73 -5.65 -17.90 15.42
CA PRO A 73 -4.96 -19.13 15.87
C PRO A 73 -5.35 -20.38 15.06
N ARG A 74 -6.35 -20.27 14.18
CA ARG A 74 -6.81 -21.33 13.28
C ARG A 74 -6.39 -21.12 11.83
N GLY A 75 -5.67 -20.04 11.54
CA GLY A 75 -5.26 -19.72 10.16
C GLY A 75 -6.40 -19.25 9.26
N LEU A 76 -7.58 -18.92 9.81
CA LEU A 76 -8.67 -18.36 9.03
C LEU A 76 -8.31 -16.97 8.51
N LYS A 77 -9.03 -16.53 7.47
CA LYS A 77 -8.79 -15.25 6.78
C LYS A 77 -9.97 -14.27 6.93
N PRO A 78 -10.24 -13.72 8.14
CA PRO A 78 -11.36 -12.79 8.32
C PRO A 78 -11.29 -11.52 7.45
N MET A 79 -10.08 -11.09 7.06
CA MET A 79 -9.92 -9.99 6.11
C MET A 79 -10.57 -10.31 4.76
N ASP A 80 -10.39 -11.54 4.26
CA ASP A 80 -10.92 -11.97 2.97
C ASP A 80 -12.44 -12.08 3.02
N LEU A 81 -13.00 -12.51 4.17
CA LEU A 81 -14.44 -12.46 4.41
C LEU A 81 -14.98 -11.03 4.26
N VAL A 82 -14.34 -10.02 4.87
CA VAL A 82 -14.77 -8.62 4.74
C VAL A 82 -14.73 -8.14 3.29
N ILE A 83 -13.67 -8.49 2.54
CA ILE A 83 -13.58 -8.16 1.11
C ILE A 83 -14.69 -8.85 0.33
N GLY A 84 -15.01 -10.11 0.64
CA GLY A 84 -16.12 -10.84 0.04
C GLY A 84 -17.48 -10.21 0.29
N LEU A 85 -17.74 -9.77 1.52
CA LEU A 85 -18.96 -9.05 1.88
C LEU A 85 -19.08 -7.71 1.15
N ARG A 86 -17.96 -7.00 0.95
CA ARG A 86 -17.93 -5.82 0.09
C ARG A 86 -18.23 -6.16 -1.37
N GLY A 87 -17.76 -7.30 -1.86
CA GLY A 87 -18.11 -7.79 -3.20
C GLY A 87 -19.61 -7.99 -3.38
N ALA A 88 -20.29 -8.59 -2.40
CA ALA A 88 -21.75 -8.70 -2.43
C ALA A 88 -22.45 -7.32 -2.41
N LEU A 89 -21.96 -6.36 -1.62
CA LEU A 89 -22.46 -4.98 -1.65
C LEU A 89 -22.25 -4.31 -3.02
N VAL A 90 -21.12 -4.57 -3.68
CA VAL A 90 -20.82 -4.06 -5.01
C VAL A 90 -21.79 -4.63 -6.05
N GLU A 91 -22.03 -5.95 -6.02
CA GLU A 91 -22.98 -6.63 -6.89
C GLU A 91 -24.43 -6.08 -6.72
N GLU A 92 -24.81 -5.73 -5.49
CA GLU A 92 -26.10 -5.12 -5.18
C GLU A 92 -26.16 -3.60 -5.43
N GLY A 93 -25.05 -2.96 -5.85
CA GLY A 93 -24.98 -1.51 -6.08
C GLY A 93 -24.99 -0.65 -4.80
N HIS A 94 -24.76 -1.25 -3.63
CA HIS A 94 -24.74 -0.56 -2.33
C HIS A 94 -23.32 -0.15 -1.93
N ILE A 95 -22.78 0.85 -2.65
CA ILE A 95 -21.40 1.30 -2.51
C ILE A 95 -21.38 2.79 -2.12
N PRO A 96 -20.49 3.25 -1.23
CA PRO A 96 -20.28 4.67 -0.97
C PRO A 96 -19.96 5.44 -2.25
N LYS A 97 -20.59 6.60 -2.46
CA LYS A 97 -20.48 7.37 -3.71
C LYS A 97 -19.03 7.66 -4.14
N THR A 98 -18.18 8.05 -3.20
CA THR A 98 -16.77 8.36 -3.48
C THR A 98 -15.95 7.12 -3.85
N ILE A 99 -16.34 5.93 -3.40
CA ILE A 99 -15.75 4.66 -3.85
C ILE A 99 -16.22 4.34 -5.27
N ILE A 100 -17.50 4.57 -5.60
CA ILE A 100 -17.99 4.45 -6.98
C ILE A 100 -17.18 5.35 -7.91
N GLU A 101 -16.99 6.62 -7.54
CA GLU A 101 -16.17 7.57 -8.32
C GLU A 101 -14.73 7.07 -8.50
N ALA A 102 -14.10 6.52 -7.46
CA ALA A 102 -12.76 5.94 -7.54
C ALA A 102 -12.70 4.72 -8.48
N MET A 103 -13.70 3.84 -8.44
CA MET A 103 -13.82 2.69 -9.35
C MET A 103 -14.06 3.13 -10.79
N GLU A 104 -14.97 4.08 -11.01
CA GLU A 104 -15.22 4.65 -12.34
C GLU A 104 -13.98 5.32 -12.92
N ASN A 105 -13.22 6.04 -12.09
CA ASN A 105 -11.94 6.62 -12.50
C ASN A 105 -10.92 5.54 -12.85
N ALA A 106 -10.85 4.46 -12.07
CA ALA A 106 -9.98 3.33 -12.36
C ALA A 106 -10.37 2.62 -13.66
N TYR A 107 -11.67 2.55 -13.99
CA TYR A 107 -12.16 2.03 -15.26
C TYR A 107 -11.82 2.98 -16.43
N LYS A 108 -12.29 4.24 -16.38
CA LYS A 108 -12.19 5.23 -17.46
C LYS A 108 -10.75 5.71 -17.69
N HIS A 109 -10.03 6.02 -16.62
CA HIS A 109 -8.71 6.66 -16.66
C HIS A 109 -7.58 5.71 -16.29
N ARG A 110 -7.88 4.46 -15.95
CA ARG A 110 -6.88 3.46 -15.54
C ARG A 110 -6.09 3.87 -14.29
N ASN A 111 -6.68 4.73 -13.45
CA ASN A 111 -6.21 5.09 -12.11
C ASN A 111 -7.36 5.65 -11.27
N PRO A 112 -7.38 5.41 -9.94
CA PRO A 112 -8.50 5.84 -9.10
C PRO A 112 -8.50 7.35 -8.76
N TRP A 113 -7.47 8.09 -9.18
CA TRP A 113 -7.35 9.55 -8.96
C TRP A 113 -7.99 10.38 -10.08
N GLY A 114 -8.51 9.75 -11.14
CA GLY A 114 -9.15 10.43 -12.27
C GLY A 114 -8.18 11.21 -13.17
N LYS A 115 -6.86 11.04 -13.00
CA LYS A 115 -5.87 11.78 -13.80
C LYS A 115 -5.82 11.21 -15.22
N PRO A 116 -5.84 12.03 -16.29
CA PRO A 116 -5.74 11.50 -17.66
C PRO A 116 -4.43 10.74 -17.93
N LYS A 117 -4.49 9.68 -18.73
CA LYS A 117 -3.30 8.86 -19.10
C LYS A 117 -2.13 9.68 -19.65
N ALA A 118 -2.42 10.67 -20.50
CA ALA A 118 -1.41 11.55 -21.10
C ALA A 118 -0.63 12.38 -20.06
N LYS A 119 -1.16 12.54 -18.84
CA LYS A 119 -0.53 13.28 -17.75
C LYS A 119 0.26 12.40 -16.78
N ARG A 120 0.34 11.08 -17.02
CA ARG A 120 0.98 10.14 -16.10
C ARG A 120 2.50 10.38 -15.96
N THR A 121 3.14 10.89 -17.00
CA THR A 121 4.59 11.15 -17.05
C THR A 121 4.96 12.61 -16.76
N GLU A 122 4.01 13.46 -16.32
CA GLU A 122 4.30 14.88 -16.06
C GLU A 122 5.40 15.10 -15.02
N TRP A 123 5.52 14.19 -14.05
CA TRP A 123 6.55 14.25 -13.00
C TRP A 123 7.99 14.14 -13.55
N LEU A 124 8.17 13.59 -14.76
CA LEU A 124 9.47 13.54 -15.43
C LEU A 124 9.97 14.93 -15.82
N ARG A 125 9.09 15.92 -15.99
CA ARG A 125 9.48 17.30 -16.38
C ARG A 125 10.29 18.02 -15.32
N GLU A 126 10.19 17.57 -14.07
CA GLU A 126 10.92 18.11 -12.92
C GLU A 126 12.21 17.35 -12.63
N LEU A 127 12.57 16.35 -13.47
CA LEU A 127 13.87 15.69 -13.38
C LEU A 127 14.97 16.60 -13.99
N PRO A 128 16.21 16.50 -13.49
CA PRO A 128 17.37 17.13 -14.13
C PRO A 128 17.50 16.73 -15.61
N GLU A 129 17.89 17.67 -16.48
CA GLU A 129 17.96 17.46 -17.94
C GLU A 129 18.94 16.34 -18.36
N ASP A 130 19.97 16.10 -17.56
CA ASP A 130 20.95 15.03 -17.75
C ASP A 130 20.45 13.65 -17.35
N LEU A 131 19.32 13.58 -16.63
CA LEU A 131 18.74 12.32 -16.17
C LEU A 131 17.71 11.80 -17.17
N ARG A 132 18.14 10.78 -17.94
CA ARG A 132 17.26 10.07 -18.87
C ARG A 132 16.63 8.83 -18.22
N VAL A 133 15.30 8.74 -18.30
CA VAL A 133 14.53 7.54 -17.96
C VAL A 133 14.10 6.83 -19.24
N LYS A 134 14.39 5.53 -19.36
CA LYS A 134 13.98 4.72 -20.51
C LYS A 134 12.47 4.47 -20.47
N ASP A 135 11.84 4.43 -21.65
CA ASP A 135 10.40 4.22 -21.81
C ASP A 135 10.11 3.03 -22.74
N PHE A 136 9.58 1.95 -22.18
CA PHE A 136 9.23 0.74 -22.92
C PHE A 136 8.19 1.01 -24.02
N SER A 137 7.25 1.94 -23.78
CA SER A 137 6.22 2.36 -24.76
C SER A 137 6.79 3.08 -25.97
N ARG A 138 8.04 3.55 -25.89
CA ARG A 138 8.78 4.19 -26.99
C ARG A 138 9.76 3.24 -27.68
N GLY A 139 9.69 1.95 -27.39
CA GLY A 139 10.58 0.93 -27.96
C GLY A 139 11.91 0.77 -27.24
N GLU A 140 12.14 1.48 -26.13
CA GLU A 140 13.36 1.29 -25.33
C GLU A 140 13.28 0.01 -24.49
N ARG A 141 14.42 -0.47 -24.00
CA ARG A 141 14.52 -1.70 -23.19
C ARG A 141 15.46 -1.50 -22.01
N ALA A 142 15.11 -2.14 -20.90
CA ALA A 142 15.89 -2.15 -19.67
C ALA A 142 15.71 -3.50 -18.95
N ARG A 143 16.65 -3.83 -18.06
CA ARG A 143 16.58 -5.03 -17.22
C ARG A 143 15.36 -5.01 -16.28
N TYR A 144 15.08 -3.87 -15.67
CA TYR A 144 13.99 -3.73 -14.71
C TYR A 144 12.89 -2.80 -15.23
N LEU A 145 11.63 -3.22 -15.09
CA LEU A 145 10.50 -2.30 -15.11
C LEU A 145 10.34 -1.65 -13.73
N TYR A 146 10.47 -0.33 -13.66
CA TYR A 146 9.97 0.45 -12.54
C TYR A 146 8.48 0.75 -12.75
N PHE A 147 7.62 0.02 -12.03
CA PHE A 147 6.20 0.32 -11.98
C PHE A 147 5.94 1.46 -10.98
N VAL A 148 5.70 2.65 -11.50
CA VAL A 148 5.59 3.91 -10.75
C VAL A 148 4.32 3.92 -9.90
N GLY A 149 3.22 3.44 -10.49
CA GLY A 149 1.92 3.34 -9.84
C GLY A 149 1.13 4.65 -9.80
N CYS A 150 -0.12 4.57 -9.35
CA CYS A 150 -1.08 5.67 -9.51
C CYS A 150 -0.76 6.88 -8.63
N THR A 151 -0.47 6.68 -7.33
CA THR A 151 -0.27 7.80 -6.41
C THR A 151 0.98 8.60 -6.75
N ALA A 152 2.10 7.93 -7.01
CA ALA A 152 3.37 8.60 -7.32
C ALA A 152 3.38 9.28 -8.70
N SER A 153 2.52 8.87 -9.63
CA SER A 153 2.36 9.56 -10.92
C SER A 153 1.33 10.71 -10.88
N SER A 154 0.41 10.69 -9.92
CA SER A 154 -0.75 11.58 -9.90
C SER A 154 -0.66 12.71 -8.88
N ASP A 155 -0.24 12.41 -7.66
CA ASP A 155 -0.22 13.34 -6.53
C ASP A 155 1.11 14.11 -6.49
N SER A 156 1.04 15.45 -6.47
CA SER A 156 2.22 16.33 -6.56
C SER A 156 3.19 16.17 -5.39
N ARG A 157 2.70 15.90 -4.17
CA ARG A 157 3.56 15.64 -3.00
C ARG A 157 4.33 14.33 -3.19
N ILE A 158 3.67 13.33 -3.74
CA ILE A 158 4.24 11.97 -3.89
C ILE A 158 5.11 11.85 -5.14
N GLN A 159 4.95 12.72 -6.14
CA GLN A 159 5.85 12.75 -7.31
C GLN A 159 7.32 12.94 -6.92
N GLU A 160 7.62 13.57 -5.78
CA GLU A 160 8.98 13.68 -5.25
C GLU A 160 9.60 12.31 -4.94
N ILE A 161 8.80 11.35 -4.46
CA ILE A 161 9.26 9.98 -4.20
C ILE A 161 9.68 9.30 -5.51
N ALA A 162 8.94 9.50 -6.60
CA ALA A 162 9.28 8.95 -7.91
C ALA A 162 10.58 9.56 -8.45
N ARG A 163 10.76 10.88 -8.30
CA ARG A 163 12.00 11.58 -8.70
C ARG A 163 13.21 11.15 -7.88
N SER A 164 13.06 11.10 -6.55
CA SER A 164 14.10 10.59 -5.66
C SER A 164 14.46 9.14 -5.97
N MET A 165 13.48 8.31 -6.34
CA MET A 165 13.73 6.93 -6.77
C MET A 165 14.58 6.89 -8.04
N VAL A 166 14.18 7.64 -9.06
CA VAL A 166 14.91 7.76 -10.33
C VAL A 166 16.35 8.24 -10.11
N TYR A 167 16.55 9.25 -9.27
CA TYR A 167 17.87 9.75 -8.91
C TYR A 167 18.76 8.67 -8.27
N LEU A 168 18.24 7.96 -7.27
CA LEU A 168 18.97 6.88 -6.59
C LEU A 168 19.28 5.69 -7.51
N LEU A 169 18.36 5.34 -8.41
CA LEU A 169 18.56 4.26 -9.38
C LEU A 169 19.67 4.61 -10.38
N THR A 170 19.68 5.84 -10.87
CA THR A 170 20.71 6.35 -11.78
C THR A 170 22.07 6.37 -11.10
N LEU A 171 22.18 6.93 -9.89
CA LEU A 171 23.44 6.90 -9.11
C LEU A 171 23.90 5.48 -8.83
N GLY A 172 22.97 4.59 -8.49
CA GLY A 172 23.25 3.18 -8.27
C GLY A 172 23.57 2.40 -9.56
N GLY A 173 23.54 3.01 -10.75
CA GLY A 173 23.78 2.31 -12.01
C GLY A 173 22.79 1.17 -12.30
N VAL A 174 21.55 1.29 -11.81
CA VAL A 174 20.49 0.31 -12.08
C VAL A 174 19.97 0.53 -13.49
N ASP A 175 19.90 -0.52 -14.30
CA ASP A 175 19.27 -0.47 -15.62
C ASP A 175 17.75 -0.64 -15.51
N PHE A 176 17.01 0.47 -15.60
CA PHE A 176 15.55 0.48 -15.45
C PHE A 176 14.84 1.30 -16.54
N GLY A 177 13.56 1.03 -16.73
CA GLY A 177 12.65 1.82 -17.55
C GLY A 177 11.25 1.85 -16.96
N ILE A 178 10.38 2.69 -17.53
CA ILE A 178 8.96 2.84 -17.15
C ILE A 178 8.06 2.48 -18.35
N LEU A 179 6.76 2.33 -18.11
CA LEU A 179 5.75 2.10 -19.16
C LEU A 179 5.13 3.40 -19.71
N GLY A 180 5.62 4.56 -19.29
CA GLY A 180 5.13 5.85 -19.77
C GLY A 180 3.62 6.01 -19.58
N SER A 181 2.91 6.38 -20.65
CA SER A 181 1.45 6.53 -20.65
C SER A 181 0.67 5.21 -20.73
N GLU A 182 1.33 4.09 -20.99
CA GLU A 182 0.69 2.77 -21.04
C GLU A 182 0.54 2.15 -19.65
N GLU A 183 1.27 2.63 -18.65
CA GLU A 183 1.13 2.15 -17.28
C GLU A 183 -0.29 2.43 -16.74
N GLN A 184 -0.95 1.39 -16.22
CA GLN A 184 -2.26 1.50 -15.59
C GLN A 184 -2.22 1.24 -14.08
N CYS A 185 -3.38 1.09 -13.45
CA CYS A 185 -3.51 0.75 -12.04
C CYS A 185 -3.14 -0.71 -11.81
N CYS A 186 -2.45 -1.01 -10.71
CA CYS A 186 -2.20 -2.39 -10.28
C CYS A 186 -3.47 -3.13 -9.83
N GLY A 187 -4.60 -2.44 -9.68
CA GLY A 187 -5.88 -3.03 -9.26
C GLY A 187 -5.99 -3.32 -7.77
N SER A 188 -4.94 -3.06 -6.97
CA SER A 188 -4.95 -3.42 -5.55
C SER A 188 -6.16 -2.89 -4.80
N GLU A 189 -6.37 -1.58 -4.77
CA GLU A 189 -7.50 -0.97 -4.05
C GLU A 189 -8.86 -1.47 -4.55
N ILE A 190 -9.03 -1.59 -5.87
CA ILE A 190 -10.26 -2.10 -6.51
C ILE A 190 -10.65 -3.47 -5.95
N ARG A 191 -9.68 -4.40 -5.87
CA ARG A 191 -9.92 -5.71 -5.25
C ARG A 191 -10.32 -5.61 -3.78
N ARG A 192 -9.70 -4.72 -2.99
CA ARG A 192 -10.00 -4.59 -1.55
C ARG A 192 -11.34 -3.90 -1.31
N MET A 193 -11.81 -3.11 -2.28
CA MET A 193 -13.15 -2.55 -2.28
C MET A 193 -14.23 -3.56 -2.70
N GLY A 194 -13.85 -4.74 -3.18
CA GLY A 194 -14.78 -5.83 -3.52
C GLY A 194 -15.16 -5.91 -4.99
N GLU A 195 -14.68 -4.99 -5.85
CA GLU A 195 -14.99 -5.02 -7.29
C GLU A 195 -14.06 -6.00 -8.02
N VAL A 196 -14.49 -7.25 -8.12
CA VAL A 196 -13.69 -8.34 -8.69
C VAL A 196 -13.50 -8.17 -10.19
N GLY A 197 -14.56 -7.80 -10.93
CA GLY A 197 -14.51 -7.73 -12.38
C GLY A 197 -13.52 -6.68 -12.88
N LEU A 198 -13.55 -5.48 -12.28
CA LEU A 198 -12.58 -4.43 -12.63
C LEU A 198 -11.15 -4.78 -12.20
N PHE A 199 -10.98 -5.51 -11.09
CA PHE A 199 -9.66 -6.00 -10.70
C PHE A 199 -9.09 -6.97 -11.74
N GLU A 200 -9.90 -7.92 -12.22
CA GLU A 200 -9.50 -8.87 -13.27
C GLU A 200 -9.16 -8.15 -14.58
N GLU A 201 -9.98 -7.19 -15.02
CA GLU A 201 -9.68 -6.39 -16.22
C GLU A 201 -8.34 -5.63 -16.12
N LEU A 202 -8.07 -5.02 -14.96
CA LEU A 202 -6.80 -4.32 -14.72
C LEU A 202 -5.61 -5.28 -14.64
N ARG A 203 -5.79 -6.44 -14.01
CA ARG A 203 -4.77 -7.50 -13.94
C ARG A 203 -4.42 -7.99 -15.34
N ASP A 204 -5.41 -8.38 -16.12
CA ASP A 204 -5.23 -8.98 -17.43
C ASP A 204 -4.56 -7.99 -18.37
N GLY A 205 -5.00 -6.73 -18.40
CA GLY A 205 -4.33 -5.70 -19.19
C GLY A 205 -2.88 -5.39 -18.74
N ASN A 206 -2.57 -5.51 -17.44
CA ASN A 206 -1.18 -5.39 -16.98
C ASN A 206 -0.35 -6.60 -17.44
N LEU A 207 -0.88 -7.82 -17.35
CA LEU A 207 -0.21 -9.05 -17.78
C LEU A 207 0.09 -9.01 -19.29
N GLU A 208 -0.90 -8.65 -20.11
CA GLU A 208 -0.74 -8.49 -21.56
C GLU A 208 0.33 -7.43 -21.89
N CYS A 209 0.31 -6.30 -21.20
CA CYS A 209 1.31 -5.24 -21.37
C CYS A 209 2.72 -5.72 -21.01
N PHE A 210 2.87 -6.37 -19.85
CA PHE A 210 4.17 -6.87 -19.38
C PHE A 210 4.72 -7.97 -20.30
N GLU A 211 3.87 -8.88 -20.78
CA GLU A 211 4.24 -9.91 -21.75
C GLU A 211 4.64 -9.28 -23.10
N GLY A 212 3.87 -8.32 -23.59
CA GLY A 212 4.16 -7.62 -24.85
C GLY A 212 5.51 -6.90 -24.87
N TYR A 213 5.98 -6.42 -23.71
CA TYR A 213 7.30 -5.81 -23.56
C TYR A 213 8.41 -6.78 -23.13
N GLY A 214 8.08 -8.05 -22.85
CA GLY A 214 9.04 -9.04 -22.36
C GLY A 214 9.60 -8.69 -20.97
N ILE A 215 8.76 -8.20 -20.06
CA ILE A 215 9.18 -7.82 -18.71
C ILE A 215 9.44 -9.08 -17.88
N GLU A 216 10.70 -9.31 -17.52
CA GLU A 216 11.13 -10.42 -16.66
C GLU A 216 11.33 -9.99 -15.19
N HIS A 217 11.69 -8.73 -14.96
CA HIS A 217 11.90 -8.18 -13.62
C HIS A 217 11.14 -6.87 -13.45
N LEU A 218 10.30 -6.81 -12.42
CA LEU A 218 9.50 -5.64 -12.06
C LEU A 218 9.81 -5.22 -10.62
N PHE A 219 9.91 -3.93 -10.38
CA PHE A 219 9.87 -3.40 -9.02
C PHE A 219 8.95 -2.19 -8.89
N THR A 220 8.51 -1.92 -7.67
CA THR A 220 7.67 -0.76 -7.35
C THR A 220 7.97 -0.21 -5.96
N SER A 221 7.76 1.09 -5.76
CA SER A 221 7.77 1.74 -4.44
C SER A 221 6.42 1.65 -3.72
N CYS A 222 5.42 1.01 -4.34
CA CYS A 222 4.08 0.87 -3.79
C CYS A 222 3.85 -0.55 -3.24
N PRO A 223 3.84 -0.75 -1.90
CA PRO A 223 3.47 -2.01 -1.27
C PRO A 223 2.16 -2.64 -1.74
N HIS A 224 1.15 -1.85 -2.11
CA HIS A 224 -0.09 -2.38 -2.71
C HIS A 224 0.19 -3.06 -4.06
N GLY A 225 0.93 -2.38 -4.95
CA GLY A 225 1.39 -2.94 -6.22
C GLY A 225 2.25 -4.19 -6.03
N PHE A 226 3.25 -4.09 -5.14
CA PHE A 226 4.13 -5.21 -4.79
C PHE A 226 3.33 -6.45 -4.37
N ASN A 227 2.32 -6.27 -3.51
CA ASN A 227 1.52 -7.38 -3.03
C ASN A 227 0.66 -8.03 -4.13
N VAL A 228 0.01 -7.23 -4.99
CA VAL A 228 -0.84 -7.80 -6.04
C VAL A 228 -0.03 -8.52 -7.10
N PHE A 229 1.06 -7.90 -7.57
CA PHE A 229 1.93 -8.51 -8.56
C PHE A 229 2.55 -9.81 -8.06
N LYS A 230 2.90 -9.88 -6.77
CA LYS A 230 3.53 -11.06 -6.19
C LYS A 230 2.56 -12.19 -5.83
N ASN A 231 1.38 -11.85 -5.30
CA ASN A 231 0.50 -12.83 -4.65
C ASN A 231 -0.87 -13.01 -5.31
N GLU A 232 -1.29 -12.08 -6.18
CA GLU A 232 -2.66 -12.01 -6.70
C GLU A 232 -2.70 -11.93 -8.24
N TYR A 233 -1.55 -12.04 -8.91
CA TYR A 233 -1.39 -12.15 -10.37
C TYR A 233 -0.86 -13.56 -10.68
N PRO A 234 -1.70 -14.60 -10.65
CA PRO A 234 -1.24 -16.00 -10.69
C PRO A 234 -0.55 -16.40 -12.00
N GLU A 235 -0.84 -15.72 -13.10
CA GLU A 235 -0.25 -15.93 -14.42
C GLU A 235 1.05 -15.15 -14.64
N GLY A 236 1.42 -14.26 -13.71
CA GLY A 236 2.61 -13.42 -13.82
C GLY A 236 3.90 -14.24 -13.86
N ARG A 237 4.70 -14.06 -14.92
CA ARG A 237 6.01 -14.73 -15.11
C ARG A 237 7.17 -13.76 -14.98
N PHE A 238 7.19 -13.00 -13.90
CA PHE A 238 8.22 -11.98 -13.63
C PHE A 238 8.62 -11.98 -12.15
N GLU A 239 9.88 -11.62 -11.87
CA GLU A 239 10.33 -11.36 -10.50
C GLU A 239 9.74 -10.04 -10.01
N VAL A 240 9.12 -10.05 -8.84
CA VAL A 240 8.55 -8.84 -8.21
C VAL A 240 9.40 -8.42 -7.02
N LEU A 241 9.93 -7.20 -7.07
CA LEU A 241 10.75 -6.60 -6.02
C LEU A 241 10.11 -5.31 -5.49
N HIS A 242 10.38 -5.02 -4.22
CA HIS A 242 10.10 -3.70 -3.65
C HIS A 242 11.31 -2.77 -3.86
N SER A 243 11.08 -1.47 -3.99
CA SER A 243 12.15 -0.46 -4.17
C SER A 243 13.27 -0.59 -3.14
N THR A 244 12.93 -0.86 -1.89
CA THR A 244 13.91 -1.05 -0.80
C THR A 244 14.84 -2.25 -1.03
N GLN A 245 14.38 -3.29 -1.74
CA GLN A 245 15.25 -4.44 -2.07
C GLN A 245 16.23 -4.06 -3.17
N ILE A 246 15.80 -3.28 -4.18
CA ILE A 246 16.67 -2.79 -5.25
C ILE A 246 17.76 -1.88 -4.68
N LEU A 247 17.37 -0.92 -3.84
CA LEU A 247 18.31 0.01 -3.21
C LEU A 247 19.26 -0.69 -2.25
N LEU A 248 18.79 -1.69 -1.49
CA LEU A 248 19.64 -2.47 -0.62
C LEU A 248 20.69 -3.26 -1.42
N ARG A 249 20.29 -3.93 -2.52
CA ARG A 249 21.25 -4.62 -3.42
C ARG A 249 22.30 -3.64 -3.95
N ALA A 250 21.89 -2.45 -4.39
CA ALA A 250 22.82 -1.43 -4.87
C ALA A 250 23.80 -0.94 -3.78
N LEU A 251 23.34 -0.82 -2.53
CA LEU A 251 24.18 -0.49 -1.38
C LEU A 251 25.18 -1.61 -1.06
N GLU A 252 24.72 -2.85 -0.99
CA GLU A 252 25.56 -4.03 -0.67
C GLU A 252 26.63 -4.28 -1.75
N GLU A 253 26.32 -4.01 -3.01
CA GLU A 253 27.25 -4.08 -4.12
C GLU A 253 28.19 -2.85 -4.21
N GLY A 254 28.04 -1.88 -3.29
CA GLY A 254 28.86 -0.67 -3.23
C GLY A 254 28.62 0.34 -4.36
N ARG A 255 27.56 0.13 -5.16
CA ARG A 255 27.09 1.03 -6.23
C ARG A 255 26.37 2.25 -5.68
N LEU A 256 25.72 2.13 -4.52
CA LEU A 256 25.12 3.23 -3.79
C LEU A 256 25.91 3.49 -2.51
N ARG A 257 26.20 4.76 -2.19
CA ARG A 257 26.95 5.14 -0.98
C ARG A 257 26.34 6.37 -0.33
N PHE A 258 26.18 6.31 0.99
CA PHE A 258 25.72 7.44 1.81
C PHE A 258 26.93 8.12 2.42
N GLY A 259 27.21 9.35 2.00
CA GLY A 259 28.35 10.13 2.49
C GLY A 259 27.96 11.47 3.09
N ARG A 260 26.69 11.88 2.98
CA ARG A 260 26.16 13.04 3.72
C ARG A 260 25.63 12.58 5.06
N GLU A 261 26.04 13.27 6.12
CA GLU A 261 25.54 12.99 7.46
C GLU A 261 24.12 13.54 7.65
N ILE A 262 23.24 12.73 8.22
CA ILE A 262 21.90 13.16 8.65
C ILE A 262 21.82 13.04 10.18
N LYS A 263 22.07 14.15 10.89
CA LYS A 263 22.05 14.19 12.37
C LYS A 263 20.64 14.38 12.91
N LYS A 264 19.78 13.40 12.66
CA LYS A 264 18.36 13.41 13.07
C LYS A 264 17.99 12.12 13.78
N VAL A 265 17.04 12.21 14.71
CA VAL A 265 16.37 11.04 15.28
C VAL A 265 15.27 10.58 14.34
N VAL A 266 15.36 9.34 13.86
CA VAL A 266 14.47 8.80 12.85
C VAL A 266 13.80 7.53 13.37
N THR A 267 12.52 7.36 13.06
CA THR A 267 11.78 6.12 13.32
C THR A 267 11.06 5.63 12.07
N TYR A 268 10.48 4.43 12.11
CA TYR A 268 9.92 3.77 10.92
C TYR A 268 8.49 3.24 11.11
N HIS A 269 7.59 3.62 10.21
CA HIS A 269 6.26 3.03 10.05
C HIS A 269 6.31 1.88 9.05
N ASP A 270 6.03 0.65 9.51
CA ASP A 270 5.91 -0.51 8.62
C ASP A 270 4.59 -0.47 7.83
N PRO A 271 4.61 -0.36 6.49
CA PRO A 271 3.41 -0.46 5.68
C PRO A 271 2.83 -1.88 5.77
N CYS A 272 1.52 -1.98 6.01
CA CYS A 272 0.90 -3.29 6.24
C CYS A 272 1.05 -4.26 5.07
N PHE A 273 0.99 -3.78 3.83
CA PHE A 273 1.20 -4.62 2.64
C PHE A 273 2.64 -5.06 2.43
N LEU A 274 3.63 -4.29 2.90
CA LEU A 274 5.04 -4.67 2.80
C LEU A 274 5.42 -5.66 3.91
N GLY A 275 5.07 -5.32 5.14
CA GLY A 275 5.35 -6.12 6.32
C GLY A 275 4.36 -7.27 6.51
N LYS A 276 3.19 -7.00 7.10
CA LYS A 276 2.21 -8.03 7.48
C LYS A 276 1.78 -8.95 6.34
N GLN A 277 1.70 -8.44 5.10
CA GLN A 277 1.25 -9.25 3.98
C GLN A 277 2.37 -10.00 3.25
N ASN A 278 3.61 -9.49 3.27
CA ASN A 278 4.72 -10.02 2.47
C ASN A 278 6.00 -10.35 3.26
N ASN A 279 5.98 -10.18 4.57
CA ASN A 279 7.08 -10.44 5.50
C ASN A 279 8.38 -9.68 5.16
N LEU A 280 8.27 -8.46 4.60
CA LEU A 280 9.41 -7.62 4.25
C LEU A 280 9.55 -6.49 5.25
N PHE A 281 10.45 -6.68 6.22
CA PHE A 281 10.67 -5.76 7.33
C PHE A 281 12.09 -5.19 7.39
N ASP A 282 13.10 -5.98 7.02
CA ASP A 282 14.50 -5.61 7.26
C ASP A 282 15.08 -4.63 6.25
N PRO A 283 14.79 -4.69 4.93
CA PRO A 283 15.43 -3.81 3.95
C PRO A 283 15.32 -2.30 4.27
N PRO A 284 14.15 -1.75 4.65
CA PRO A 284 14.05 -0.34 5.06
C PRO A 284 14.96 0.00 6.25
N ARG A 285 15.07 -0.89 7.24
CA ARG A 285 15.84 -0.67 8.47
C ARG A 285 17.35 -0.71 8.20
N ILE A 286 17.80 -1.64 7.37
CA ILE A 286 19.20 -1.74 6.96
C ILE A 286 19.62 -0.48 6.20
N LEU A 287 18.79 -0.04 5.25
CA LEU A 287 19.01 1.20 4.50
C LEU A 287 19.11 2.41 5.44
N LEU A 288 18.16 2.59 6.36
CA LEU A 288 18.18 3.70 7.33
C LEU A 288 19.42 3.66 8.22
N SER A 289 19.78 2.49 8.74
CA SER A 289 20.93 2.32 9.65
C SER A 289 22.28 2.54 8.95
N SER A 290 22.30 2.51 7.61
CA SER A 290 23.51 2.77 6.83
C SER A 290 23.79 4.25 6.55
N ILE A 291 22.86 5.15 6.90
CA ILE A 291 23.03 6.60 6.74
C ILE A 291 23.94 7.13 7.87
N PRO A 292 25.08 7.79 7.55
CA PRO A 292 25.96 8.36 8.57
C PRO A 292 25.26 9.40 9.44
N GLY A 293 25.50 9.35 10.76
CA GLY A 293 24.96 10.31 11.73
C GLY A 293 23.49 10.13 12.11
N LEU A 294 22.74 9.27 11.39
CA LEU A 294 21.33 9.01 11.66
C LEU A 294 21.17 8.19 12.94
N THR A 295 20.28 8.65 13.83
CA THR A 295 19.93 7.90 15.05
C THR A 295 18.59 7.20 14.86
N PHE A 296 18.62 5.90 14.58
CA PHE A 296 17.40 5.12 14.38
C PHE A 296 16.80 4.66 15.71
N ARG A 297 15.50 4.91 15.93
CA ARG A 297 14.73 4.44 17.09
C ARG A 297 13.51 3.67 16.62
N GLU A 298 13.45 2.39 16.96
CA GLU A 298 12.31 1.53 16.62
C GLU A 298 11.12 1.79 17.55
N MET A 299 9.90 1.86 16.98
CA MET A 299 8.67 1.91 17.77
C MET A 299 8.35 0.56 18.42
N ASP A 300 7.74 0.57 19.61
CA ASP A 300 7.28 -0.68 20.26
C ASP A 300 6.34 -1.45 19.33
N ARG A 301 5.31 -0.78 18.80
CA ARG A 301 4.42 -1.34 17.78
C ARG A 301 5.10 -1.32 16.40
N SER A 302 6.09 -2.17 16.19
CA SER A 302 6.79 -2.36 14.91
C SER A 302 6.50 -3.72 14.29
N ARG A 303 6.94 -3.92 13.05
CA ARG A 303 6.81 -5.16 12.28
C ARG A 303 5.36 -5.66 12.22
N GLU A 304 5.07 -6.90 12.58
CA GLU A 304 3.73 -7.48 12.58
C GLU A 304 2.78 -6.79 13.58
N ARG A 305 3.32 -6.02 14.54
CA ARG A 305 2.54 -5.24 15.51
C ARG A 305 2.25 -3.81 15.04
N SER A 306 2.81 -3.36 13.91
CA SER A 306 2.61 -2.01 13.38
C SER A 306 1.13 -1.64 13.25
N LEU A 307 0.77 -0.40 13.59
CA LEU A 307 -0.58 0.12 13.38
C LEU A 307 -0.80 0.46 11.90
N CYS A 308 -2.05 0.46 11.46
CA CYS A 308 -2.38 0.87 10.09
C CYS A 308 -2.35 2.40 9.97
N CYS A 309 -1.83 2.92 8.86
CA CYS A 309 -1.89 4.33 8.49
C CYS A 309 -3.27 4.79 8.00
N GLU A 310 -4.22 3.86 7.88
CA GLU A 310 -5.61 4.06 7.45
C GLU A 310 -5.87 4.40 5.99
N GLY A 311 -4.86 4.38 5.11
CA GLY A 311 -5.08 4.66 3.68
C GLY A 311 -5.60 3.49 2.85
N GLY A 312 -5.42 2.24 3.30
CA GLY A 312 -5.77 1.06 2.48
C GLY A 312 -7.25 0.68 2.50
N GLY A 313 -7.67 -0.14 1.53
CA GLY A 313 -8.98 -0.77 1.53
C GLY A 313 -10.14 0.16 1.20
N GLY A 314 -9.89 1.17 0.38
CA GLY A 314 -10.84 2.20 -0.05
C GLY A 314 -10.90 3.44 0.83
N ARG A 315 -10.19 3.43 1.96
CA ARG A 315 -10.22 4.48 2.98
C ARG A 315 -9.61 5.82 2.55
N MET A 316 -8.86 5.87 1.45
CA MET A 316 -8.47 7.14 0.83
C MET A 316 -9.65 7.92 0.27
N TRP A 317 -10.72 7.24 -0.14
CA TRP A 317 -11.87 7.86 -0.81
C TRP A 317 -13.11 7.92 0.08
N VAL A 318 -13.18 7.08 1.12
CA VAL A 318 -14.33 7.06 2.03
C VAL A 318 -13.92 7.47 3.43
N GLU A 319 -14.64 8.43 4.00
CA GLU A 319 -14.54 8.75 5.42
C GLU A 319 -15.15 7.62 6.25
N SER A 320 -14.84 7.57 7.55
CA SER A 320 -15.41 6.51 8.38
C SER A 320 -16.85 6.88 8.71
N SER A 321 -17.78 6.00 8.36
CA SER A 321 -19.20 6.15 8.67
C SER A 321 -19.52 5.86 10.14
N SER A 322 -18.55 5.32 10.88
CA SER A 322 -18.70 4.99 12.29
C SER A 322 -17.52 5.40 13.17
N ASP A 323 -16.78 6.47 12.80
CA ASP A 323 -15.66 6.93 13.63
C ASP A 323 -16.18 7.42 14.99
N MET A 324 -15.80 6.70 16.02
CA MET A 324 -16.12 6.97 17.41
C MET A 324 -14.87 7.36 18.20
N GLY A 325 -13.73 7.54 17.54
CA GLY A 325 -12.48 7.75 18.23
C GLY A 325 -11.43 8.45 17.39
N ARG A 326 -10.19 8.32 17.87
CA ARG A 326 -9.05 8.96 17.25
C ARG A 326 -8.55 8.15 16.05
N ARG A 327 -8.04 8.81 15.03
CA ARG A 327 -7.39 8.18 13.87
C ARG A 327 -6.16 7.37 14.28
N LEU A 328 -6.02 6.17 13.70
CA LEU A 328 -4.86 5.32 13.97
C LEU A 328 -3.55 5.95 13.47
N ALA A 329 -3.64 6.73 12.38
CA ALA A 329 -2.50 7.49 11.88
C ALA A 329 -2.00 8.52 12.91
N GLU A 330 -2.90 9.19 13.64
CA GLU A 330 -2.53 10.16 14.69
C GLU A 330 -1.89 9.47 15.89
N VAL A 331 -2.44 8.31 16.31
CA VAL A 331 -1.82 7.46 17.34
C VAL A 331 -0.40 7.03 16.91
N ARG A 332 -0.20 6.77 15.61
CA ARG A 332 1.12 6.43 15.06
C ARG A 332 2.09 7.62 15.07
N VAL A 333 1.60 8.83 14.81
CA VAL A 333 2.39 10.06 14.92
C VAL A 333 2.84 10.26 16.37
N GLU A 334 1.96 10.05 17.34
CA GLU A 334 2.35 10.15 18.75
C GLU A 334 3.38 9.13 19.18
N ASP A 335 3.27 7.88 18.71
CA ASP A 335 4.30 6.86 18.95
C ASP A 335 5.69 7.36 18.51
N ALA A 336 5.77 8.09 17.40
CA ALA A 336 7.01 8.68 16.90
C ALA A 336 7.47 9.88 17.74
N VAL A 337 6.55 10.78 18.11
CA VAL A 337 6.84 11.98 18.91
C VAL A 337 7.33 11.61 20.32
N VAL A 338 6.73 10.59 20.96
CA VAL A 338 7.14 10.09 22.28
C VAL A 338 8.57 9.57 22.27
N LEU A 339 9.03 9.00 21.15
CA LEU A 339 10.43 8.59 20.97
C LEU A 339 11.38 9.74 20.69
N GLY A 340 10.89 10.98 20.59
CA GLY A 340 11.66 12.14 20.19
C GLY A 340 12.15 12.07 18.75
N ALA A 341 11.41 11.36 17.87
CA ALA A 341 11.74 11.34 16.45
C ALA A 341 11.48 12.72 15.82
N GLU A 342 12.39 13.14 14.95
CA GLU A 342 12.26 14.33 14.11
C GLU A 342 11.76 13.95 12.70
N ILE A 343 11.98 12.69 12.29
CA ILE A 343 11.51 12.14 11.02
C ILE A 343 10.81 10.80 11.25
N LEU A 344 9.56 10.68 10.78
CA LEU A 344 8.82 9.44 10.67
C LEU A 344 8.92 8.93 9.23
N VAL A 345 9.72 7.88 9.03
CA VAL A 345 9.93 7.29 7.71
C VAL A 345 8.92 6.17 7.45
N THR A 346 8.47 6.03 6.21
CA THR A 346 7.71 4.86 5.71
C THR A 346 8.29 4.41 4.37
N ALA A 347 7.88 3.25 3.87
CA ALA A 347 8.25 2.79 2.53
C ALA A 347 6.98 2.57 1.68
N PHE A 348 6.09 3.56 1.70
CA PHE A 348 4.84 3.52 0.96
C PHE A 348 4.31 4.94 0.72
N PRO A 349 4.25 5.39 -0.54
CA PRO A 349 3.54 6.59 -0.98
C PRO A 349 2.23 6.92 -0.28
N LEU A 350 1.32 5.96 -0.13
CA LEU A 350 0.01 6.22 0.46
C LEU A 350 0.09 6.46 1.98
N CYS A 351 1.00 5.76 2.67
CA CYS A 351 1.26 6.03 4.07
C CYS A 351 1.83 7.43 4.28
N VAL A 352 2.65 7.96 3.35
CA VAL A 352 3.18 9.33 3.45
C VAL A 352 2.01 10.32 3.50
N LEU A 353 1.06 10.24 2.55
CA LEU A 353 -0.11 11.11 2.54
C LEU A 353 -0.89 11.07 3.85
N THR A 354 -1.21 9.87 4.34
CA THR A 354 -2.07 9.75 5.54
C THR A 354 -1.35 10.10 6.84
N LEU A 355 -0.03 9.86 6.92
CA LEU A 355 0.76 10.22 8.09
C LEU A 355 1.09 11.72 8.10
N GLU A 356 1.36 12.34 6.95
CA GLU A 356 1.54 13.81 6.86
C GLU A 356 0.28 14.56 7.27
N ASP A 357 -0.87 14.10 6.79
CA ASP A 357 -2.16 14.62 7.21
C ASP A 357 -2.35 14.46 8.73
N ALA A 358 -2.06 13.28 9.28
CA ALA A 358 -2.15 13.04 10.73
C ALA A 358 -1.18 13.88 11.58
N VAL A 359 0.00 14.22 11.06
CA VAL A 359 0.93 15.14 11.72
C VAL A 359 0.30 16.53 11.86
N LYS A 360 -0.30 17.03 10.78
CA LYS A 360 -0.97 18.35 10.77
C LYS A 360 -2.20 18.37 11.66
N THR A 361 -3.05 17.34 11.58
CA THR A 361 -4.27 17.30 12.42
C THR A 361 -3.97 17.11 13.91
N SER A 362 -2.80 16.57 14.25
CA SER A 362 -2.34 16.40 15.64
C SER A 362 -1.50 17.57 16.17
N GLY A 363 -1.21 18.60 15.37
CA GLY A 363 -0.43 19.77 15.79
C GLY A 363 1.07 19.50 16.00
N TYR A 364 1.65 18.58 15.22
CA TYR A 364 3.07 18.21 15.31
C TYR A 364 3.90 18.61 14.07
N GLU A 365 3.35 19.43 13.18
CA GLU A 365 3.98 19.85 11.91
C GLU A 365 5.33 20.54 12.08
N ASP A 366 5.55 21.26 13.18
CA ASP A 366 6.83 21.92 13.49
C ASP A 366 7.86 20.97 14.12
N ARG A 367 7.45 19.74 14.47
CA ARG A 367 8.26 18.80 15.28
C ARG A 367 8.60 17.51 14.55
N LEU A 368 7.74 17.03 13.67
CA LEU A 368 7.87 15.74 13.01
C LEU A 368 7.64 15.87 11.50
N ARG A 369 8.66 15.57 10.69
CA ARG A 369 8.53 15.44 9.25
C ARG A 369 8.21 13.99 8.89
N VAL A 370 7.30 13.76 7.95
CA VAL A 370 7.08 12.43 7.36
C VAL A 370 7.81 12.35 6.03
N MET A 371 8.48 11.24 5.78
CA MET A 371 9.22 11.01 4.53
C MET A 371 9.06 9.56 4.06
N ASP A 372 9.10 9.34 2.76
CA ASP A 372 9.41 8.01 2.24
C ASP A 372 10.91 7.72 2.44
N VAL A 373 11.24 6.44 2.63
CA VAL A 373 12.61 5.97 2.78
C VAL A 373 13.47 6.39 1.57
N VAL A 374 12.90 6.41 0.37
CA VAL A 374 13.60 6.82 -0.85
C VAL A 374 14.00 8.30 -0.80
N GLU A 375 13.13 9.18 -0.30
CA GLU A 375 13.43 10.62 -0.17
C GLU A 375 14.59 10.84 0.81
N LEU A 376 14.55 10.16 1.96
CA LEU A 376 15.60 10.31 2.98
C LEU A 376 16.95 9.76 2.50
N LEU A 377 16.95 8.65 1.74
CA LEU A 377 18.17 8.12 1.15
C LEU A 377 18.73 9.07 0.08
N ALA A 378 17.88 9.75 -0.69
CA ALA A 378 18.30 10.76 -1.66
C ALA A 378 18.96 11.98 -1.01
N GLU A 379 18.54 12.36 0.22
CA GLU A 379 19.24 13.39 1.01
C GLU A 379 20.63 12.94 1.50
N ALA A 380 20.83 11.63 1.69
CA ALA A 380 22.06 11.05 2.28
C ALA A 380 23.16 10.69 1.26
N VAL A 381 22.83 10.53 -0.02
CA VAL A 381 23.81 10.16 -1.06
C VAL A 381 24.78 11.31 -1.37
N VAL A 382 25.97 10.92 -1.86
CA VAL A 382 26.91 11.83 -2.50
C VAL A 382 26.77 11.61 -4.01
N GLY A 383 26.46 12.69 -4.74
CA GLY A 383 26.36 12.68 -6.20
C GLY A 383 27.70 12.64 -6.90
#